data_AF-A0A3N4M8S9-F1
#
_entry.id   AF-A0A3N4M8S9-F1
#
_cell.length_a   1.000
_cell.length_b   1.000
_cell.length_c   1.000
_cell.angle_alpha   90.00
_cell.angle_beta   90.00
_cell.angle_gamma   90.00
#
_symmetry.space_group_name_H-M   'P 1'
#
loop_
_entity.id
_entity.type
_entity.pdbx_description
1 polymer ?
#
loop_
_entity_poly.entity_id
_entity_poly.type
_entity_poly.pdbx_seq_one_letter_code
_entity_poly.pdbx_strand_id
1 'polypeptide(L)'
;MLGIEALLLIPFAISSKLFNKEQRLIYIYLISAVFYGLGCEVFARLYGNNMAFISCMMLIQFYILSFFYLRVLKSEKIHKAIRILLVACTVIFLADITVLEGYLKFNSIFISIRTFVLIVYAILFFLQLTRDENLIEQSIFINSLPVFWFNAGLFVEMCCSFMLNLSYNMIQQAGPQEVLVNMYRITAALTWIAGIIQVFLFYIGLQKIKKAKA
;
A
#
# COMPACT_ATOMS: atom_id res chain seq x y z
N MET A 1 3.32 -0.34 -12.57
CA MET A 1 4.10 -1.23 -11.68
C MET A 1 3.92 -2.71 -11.91
N LEU A 2 2.87 -3.13 -12.64
CA LEU A 2 2.50 -4.51 -12.97
C LEU A 2 3.67 -5.53 -13.15
N GLY A 3 4.70 -5.18 -13.92
CA GLY A 3 5.83 -6.10 -14.18
C GLY A 3 6.67 -6.44 -12.95
N ILE A 4 6.84 -5.51 -12.02
CA ILE A 4 7.71 -5.69 -10.84
C ILE A 4 7.00 -6.51 -9.75
N GLU A 5 5.71 -6.25 -9.53
CA GLU A 5 4.89 -6.96 -8.54
C GLU A 5 4.64 -8.42 -8.97
N ALA A 6 4.49 -8.68 -10.27
CA ALA A 6 4.34 -10.01 -10.83
C ALA A 6 5.59 -10.88 -10.59
N LEU A 7 6.79 -10.31 -10.73
CA LEU A 7 8.05 -11.01 -10.47
C LEU A 7 8.21 -11.43 -9.00
N LEU A 8 7.75 -10.58 -8.07
CA LEU A 8 7.71 -10.91 -6.64
C LEU A 8 6.71 -12.01 -6.29
N LEU A 9 5.63 -12.12 -7.06
CA LEU A 9 4.57 -13.08 -6.78
C LEU A 9 5.11 -14.52 -6.80
N ILE A 10 6.09 -14.80 -7.66
CA ILE A 10 6.69 -16.13 -7.84
C ILE A 10 7.35 -16.65 -6.55
N PRO A 11 8.37 -15.97 -5.96
CA PRO A 11 9.00 -16.45 -4.74
C PRO A 11 8.05 -16.46 -3.53
N PHE A 12 7.07 -15.55 -3.49
CA PHE A 12 6.02 -15.57 -2.47
C PHE A 12 5.08 -16.77 -2.61
N ALA A 13 4.65 -17.10 -3.84
CA ALA A 13 3.78 -18.23 -4.12
C ALA A 13 4.44 -19.56 -3.74
N ILE A 14 5.72 -19.72 -4.07
CA ILE A 14 6.51 -20.91 -3.71
C ILE A 14 6.59 -21.07 -2.18
N SER A 15 6.69 -19.96 -1.44
CA SER A 15 6.85 -19.97 0.02
C SER A 15 5.52 -19.87 0.78
N SER A 16 4.38 -19.85 0.07
CA SER A 16 3.06 -19.53 0.64
C SER A 16 2.62 -20.45 1.79
N LYS A 17 3.02 -21.72 1.76
CA LYS A 17 2.76 -22.69 2.83
C LYS A 17 3.44 -22.34 4.15
N LEU A 18 4.52 -21.55 4.11
CA LEU A 18 5.31 -21.18 5.27
C LEU A 18 4.77 -19.94 5.99
N PHE A 19 3.78 -19.26 5.40
CA PHE A 19 3.33 -17.95 5.86
C PHE A 19 2.40 -18.01 7.08
N ASN A 20 2.75 -17.19 8.08
CA ASN A 20 1.87 -16.82 9.19
C ASN A 20 0.74 -15.88 8.71
N LYS A 21 -0.21 -15.58 9.58
CA LYS A 21 -1.43 -14.82 9.22
C LYS A 21 -1.11 -13.43 8.65
N GLU A 22 -0.12 -12.74 9.20
CA GLU A 22 0.34 -11.41 8.77
C GLU A 22 0.97 -11.48 7.37
N GLN A 23 1.80 -12.49 7.14
CA GLN A 23 2.55 -12.69 5.90
C GLN A 23 1.61 -13.08 4.76
N ARG A 24 0.54 -13.82 5.05
CA ARG A 24 -0.52 -14.12 4.08
C ARG A 24 -1.23 -12.86 3.61
N LEU A 25 -1.42 -11.85 4.47
CA LEU A 25 -2.03 -10.59 4.07
C LEU A 25 -1.13 -9.79 3.11
N ILE A 26 0.18 -9.80 3.33
CA ILE A 26 1.14 -9.23 2.36
C ILE A 26 1.11 -9.99 1.04
N TYR A 27 0.99 -11.32 1.07
CA TYR A 27 0.83 -12.11 -0.14
C TYR A 27 -0.47 -11.78 -0.90
N ILE A 28 -1.60 -11.66 -0.19
CA ILE A 28 -2.88 -11.24 -0.77
C ILE A 28 -2.78 -9.82 -1.34
N TYR A 29 -2.07 -8.91 -0.66
CA TYR A 29 -1.79 -7.57 -1.16
C TYR A 29 -1.04 -7.61 -2.49
N LEU A 30 0.00 -8.44 -2.62
CA LEU A 30 0.75 -8.60 -3.88
C LEU A 30 -0.13 -9.14 -5.00
N ILE A 31 -0.98 -10.14 -4.72
CA ILE A 31 -1.96 -10.65 -5.70
C ILE A 31 -2.89 -9.50 -6.14
N SER A 32 -3.40 -8.73 -5.19
CA SER A 32 -4.26 -7.58 -5.46
C SER A 32 -3.54 -6.50 -6.27
N ALA A 33 -2.25 -6.29 -6.08
CA ALA A 33 -1.44 -5.31 -6.82
C ALA A 33 -1.25 -5.73 -8.29
N VAL A 34 -0.96 -7.01 -8.53
CA VAL A 34 -0.89 -7.57 -9.90
C VAL A 34 -2.24 -7.45 -10.60
N PHE A 35 -3.34 -7.80 -9.91
CA PHE A 35 -4.68 -7.68 -10.47
C PHE A 35 -5.07 -6.22 -10.73
N TYR A 36 -4.69 -5.31 -9.84
CA TYR A 36 -4.86 -3.87 -10.04
C TYR A 36 -4.12 -3.40 -11.30
N GLY A 37 -2.85 -3.75 -11.47
CA GLY A 37 -2.08 -3.38 -12.65
C GLY A 37 -2.70 -3.90 -13.95
N LEU A 38 -2.98 -5.20 -14.02
CA LEU A 38 -3.57 -5.85 -15.21
C LEU A 38 -4.96 -5.29 -15.51
N GLY A 39 -5.80 -5.17 -14.50
CA GLY A 39 -7.14 -4.63 -14.66
C GLY A 39 -7.11 -3.18 -15.16
N CYS A 40 -6.23 -2.33 -14.62
CA CYS A 40 -6.10 -0.95 -15.08
C CYS A 40 -5.78 -0.89 -16.58
N GLU A 41 -4.89 -1.75 -17.07
CA GLU A 41 -4.52 -1.79 -18.48
C GLU A 41 -5.65 -2.32 -19.37
N VAL A 42 -6.33 -3.39 -18.94
CA VAL A 42 -7.48 -3.97 -19.67
C VAL A 42 -8.64 -2.97 -19.75
N PHE A 43 -9.03 -2.38 -18.62
CA PHE A 43 -10.13 -1.41 -18.58
C PHE A 43 -9.80 -0.14 -19.35
N ALA A 44 -8.56 0.34 -19.31
CA ALA A 44 -8.13 1.49 -20.11
C ALA A 44 -8.26 1.21 -21.62
N ARG A 45 -7.87 0.02 -22.08
CA ARG A 45 -7.95 -0.37 -23.50
C ARG A 45 -9.39 -0.62 -23.97
N LEU A 46 -10.23 -1.23 -23.14
CA LEU A 46 -11.60 -1.61 -23.52
C LEU A 46 -12.60 -0.46 -23.39
N TYR A 47 -12.50 0.35 -22.34
CA TYR A 47 -13.50 1.37 -22.00
C TYR A 47 -12.98 2.81 -22.12
N GLY A 48 -11.69 3.00 -22.40
CA GLY A 48 -11.06 4.33 -22.46
C GLY A 48 -10.92 5.04 -21.11
N ASN A 49 -11.49 4.47 -20.04
CA ASN A 49 -11.45 5.00 -18.68
C ASN A 49 -11.42 3.82 -17.69
N ASN A 50 -10.51 3.89 -16.72
CA ASN A 50 -10.32 2.88 -15.68
C ASN A 50 -10.43 3.46 -14.25
N MET A 51 -10.91 4.70 -14.09
CA MET A 51 -10.92 5.40 -12.79
C MET A 51 -11.80 4.70 -11.74
N ALA A 52 -13.00 4.27 -12.11
CA ALA A 52 -13.86 3.49 -11.22
C ALA A 52 -13.17 2.20 -10.74
N PHE A 53 -12.52 1.48 -11.66
CA PHE A 53 -11.77 0.27 -11.34
C PHE A 53 -10.60 0.58 -10.40
N ILE A 54 -9.87 1.67 -10.67
CA ILE A 54 -8.76 2.14 -9.84
C ILE A 54 -9.23 2.37 -8.40
N SER A 55 -10.30 3.16 -8.23
CA SER A 55 -10.82 3.53 -6.92
C SER A 55 -11.30 2.30 -6.14
N CYS A 56 -12.01 1.37 -6.78
CA CYS A 56 -12.45 0.11 -6.17
C CYS A 56 -11.27 -0.76 -5.72
N MET A 57 -10.27 -0.94 -6.59
CA MET A 57 -9.10 -1.76 -6.27
C MET A 57 -8.27 -1.16 -5.14
N MET A 58 -8.15 0.15 -5.11
CA MET A 58 -7.44 0.80 -4.02
C MET A 58 -8.20 0.75 -2.70
N LEU A 59 -9.53 0.70 -2.70
CA LEU A 59 -10.32 0.37 -1.52
C LEU A 59 -10.02 -1.06 -1.05
N ILE A 60 -10.02 -2.04 -1.96
CA ILE A 60 -9.68 -3.43 -1.63
C ILE A 60 -8.28 -3.52 -1.00
N GLN A 61 -7.27 -2.86 -1.59
CA GLN A 61 -5.91 -2.81 -1.04
C GLN A 61 -5.88 -2.14 0.34
N PHE A 62 -6.64 -1.05 0.54
CA PHE A 62 -6.76 -0.40 1.83
C PHE A 62 -7.32 -1.33 2.92
N TYR A 63 -8.32 -2.17 2.60
CA TYR A 63 -8.84 -3.19 3.51
C TYR A 63 -7.78 -4.24 3.84
N ILE A 64 -7.10 -4.79 2.84
CA ILE A 64 -6.05 -5.81 3.03
C ILE A 64 -4.96 -5.28 3.98
N LEU A 65 -4.48 -4.06 3.72
CA LEU A 65 -3.43 -3.45 4.53
C LEU A 65 -3.91 -3.05 5.92
N SER A 66 -5.14 -2.57 6.07
CA SER A 66 -5.72 -2.30 7.39
C SER A 66 -5.83 -3.57 8.23
N PHE A 67 -6.20 -4.71 7.62
CA PHE A 67 -6.17 -6.00 8.31
C PHE A 67 -4.76 -6.45 8.66
N PHE A 68 -3.76 -6.16 7.81
CA PHE A 68 -2.36 -6.40 8.14
C PHE A 68 -1.96 -5.61 9.39
N TYR A 69 -2.28 -4.32 9.44
CA TYR A 69 -1.96 -3.47 10.60
C TYR A 69 -2.72 -3.87 11.87
N LEU A 70 -3.97 -4.34 11.76
CA LEU A 70 -4.70 -4.91 12.89
C LEU A 70 -4.05 -6.17 13.47
N ARG A 71 -3.24 -6.89 12.68
CA ARG A 71 -2.53 -8.09 13.17
C ARG A 71 -1.16 -7.75 13.76
N VAL A 72 -0.46 -6.78 13.20
CA VAL A 72 0.92 -6.48 13.59
C VAL A 72 1.04 -5.44 14.72
N LEU A 73 0.03 -4.57 14.88
CA LEU A 73 -0.02 -3.62 15.99
C LEU A 73 -0.58 -4.33 17.24
N LYS A 74 -0.04 -4.02 18.42
CA LYS A 74 -0.41 -4.66 19.69
C LYS A 74 -1.47 -3.89 20.49
N SER A 75 -1.61 -2.58 20.24
CA SER A 75 -2.46 -1.71 21.06
C SER A 75 -3.94 -1.79 20.66
N GLU A 76 -4.80 -2.16 21.62
CA GLU A 76 -6.27 -2.20 21.47
C GLU A 76 -6.87 -0.83 21.10
N LYS A 77 -6.31 0.26 21.63
CA LYS A 77 -6.74 1.62 21.27
C LYS A 77 -6.52 1.88 19.78
N ILE A 78 -5.38 1.45 19.26
CA ILE A 78 -5.04 1.58 17.84
C ILE A 78 -5.92 0.66 17.00
N HIS A 79 -6.22 -0.56 17.46
CA HIS A 79 -7.15 -1.45 16.75
C HIS A 79 -8.54 -0.85 16.61
N LYS A 80 -9.07 -0.26 17.68
CA LYS A 80 -10.36 0.44 17.64
C LYS A 80 -10.31 1.59 16.65
N ALA A 81 -9.23 2.38 16.66
CA ALA A 81 -9.04 3.47 15.70
C ALA A 81 -9.00 2.97 14.25
N ILE A 82 -8.29 1.88 13.96
CA ILE A 82 -8.23 1.30 12.60
C ILE A 82 -9.61 0.84 12.13
N ARG A 83 -10.41 0.20 13.00
CA ARG A 83 -11.77 -0.23 12.65
C ARG A 83 -12.70 0.95 12.35
N ILE A 84 -12.59 2.03 13.12
CA ILE A 84 -13.36 3.26 12.88
C ILE A 84 -12.92 3.90 11.55
N LEU A 85 -11.62 4.01 11.31
CA LEU A 85 -11.06 4.57 10.07
C LEU A 85 -11.41 3.74 8.84
N LEU A 86 -11.49 2.41 8.96
CA LEU A 86 -12.00 1.54 7.90
C LEU A 86 -13.41 1.94 7.47
N VAL A 87 -14.33 2.08 8.43
CA VAL A 87 -15.72 2.48 8.13
C VAL A 87 -15.76 3.90 7.57
N ALA A 88 -15.03 4.84 8.19
CA ALA A 88 -15.00 6.24 7.76
C ALA A 88 -14.45 6.38 6.32
N CYS A 89 -13.35 5.72 5.99
CA CYS A 89 -12.77 5.76 4.64
C CYS A 89 -13.68 5.12 3.60
N THR A 90 -14.43 4.07 3.95
CA THR A 90 -15.42 3.47 3.04
C THR A 90 -16.59 4.41 2.79
N VAL A 91 -17.07 5.13 3.80
CA VAL A 91 -18.10 6.16 3.62
C VAL A 91 -17.57 7.28 2.73
N ILE A 92 -16.34 7.73 2.94
CA ILE A 92 -15.69 8.74 2.09
C ILE A 92 -15.58 8.23 0.65
N PHE A 93 -15.12 6.99 0.44
CA PHE A 93 -15.07 6.38 -0.89
C PHE A 93 -16.44 6.40 -1.60
N LEU A 94 -17.50 6.00 -0.90
CA LEU A 94 -18.85 5.99 -1.46
C LEU A 94 -19.31 7.41 -1.81
N ALA A 95 -19.08 8.38 -0.93
CA ALA A 95 -19.40 9.79 -1.19
C ALA A 95 -18.61 10.34 -2.39
N ASP A 96 -17.32 9.99 -2.50
CA ASP A 96 -16.42 10.49 -3.53
C ASP A 96 -16.78 9.94 -4.92
N ILE A 97 -17.11 8.65 -5.00
CA ILE A 97 -17.46 7.99 -6.27
C ILE A 97 -18.89 8.31 -6.74
N THR A 98 -19.82 8.66 -5.84
CA THR A 98 -21.24 8.89 -6.19
C THR A 98 -21.67 10.35 -6.18
N VAL A 99 -21.17 11.17 -5.25
CA VAL A 99 -21.68 12.53 -5.01
C VAL A 99 -20.66 13.62 -5.34
N LEU A 100 -19.41 13.47 -4.91
CA LEU A 100 -18.44 14.58 -4.96
C LEU A 100 -17.76 14.72 -6.33
N GLU A 101 -17.12 13.66 -6.82
CA GLU A 101 -16.31 13.72 -8.04
C GLU A 101 -16.88 12.87 -9.17
N GLY A 102 -17.45 11.72 -8.82
CA GLY A 102 -18.08 10.79 -9.76
C GLY A 102 -17.14 9.70 -10.27
N TYR A 103 -17.73 8.58 -10.70
CA TYR A 103 -17.01 7.34 -11.05
C TYR A 103 -16.05 7.42 -12.26
N LEU A 104 -16.15 8.46 -13.09
CA LEU A 104 -15.28 8.66 -14.26
C LEU A 104 -14.06 9.52 -13.96
N LYS A 105 -14.02 10.18 -12.79
CA LYS A 105 -12.91 11.05 -12.38
C LYS A 105 -12.03 10.36 -11.35
N PHE A 106 -10.81 10.86 -11.19
CA PHE A 106 -9.92 10.35 -10.16
C PHE A 106 -10.40 10.81 -8.79
N ASN A 107 -10.73 9.84 -7.93
CA ASN A 107 -11.21 9.98 -6.56
C ASN A 107 -10.20 10.59 -5.59
N SER A 108 -9.97 11.88 -5.74
CA SER A 108 -8.83 12.58 -5.19
C SER A 108 -8.88 12.64 -3.66
N ILE A 109 -10.09 12.80 -3.09
CA ILE A 109 -10.30 12.89 -1.65
C ILE A 109 -10.07 11.54 -0.98
N PHE A 110 -10.74 10.49 -1.47
CA PHE A 110 -10.57 9.15 -0.91
C PHE A 110 -9.12 8.69 -1.03
N ILE A 111 -8.52 8.85 -2.21
CA ILE A 111 -7.14 8.42 -2.49
C ILE A 111 -6.15 9.11 -1.56
N SER A 112 -6.26 10.42 -1.35
CA SER A 112 -5.38 11.15 -0.44
C SER A 112 -5.55 10.71 1.02
N ILE A 113 -6.79 10.61 1.49
CA ILE A 113 -7.08 10.23 2.89
C ILE A 113 -6.59 8.81 3.18
N ARG A 114 -6.91 7.84 2.31
CA ARG A 114 -6.49 6.46 2.55
C ARG A 114 -4.97 6.28 2.53
N THR A 115 -4.25 6.97 1.63
CA THR A 115 -2.79 6.91 1.59
C THR A 115 -2.19 7.54 2.84
N PHE A 116 -2.70 8.70 3.28
CA PHE A 116 -2.28 9.32 4.53
C PHE A 116 -2.49 8.41 5.75
N VAL A 117 -3.66 7.79 5.86
CA VAL A 117 -3.98 6.84 6.94
C VAL A 117 -3.01 5.66 6.95
N LEU A 118 -2.71 5.07 5.80
CA LEU A 118 -1.76 3.96 5.71
C LEU A 118 -0.32 4.36 6.07
N ILE A 119 0.11 5.58 5.72
CA ILE A 119 1.39 6.14 6.15
C ILE A 119 1.42 6.26 7.69
N VAL A 120 0.35 6.76 8.29
CA VAL A 120 0.23 6.84 9.76
C VAL A 120 0.32 5.45 10.40
N TYR A 121 -0.36 4.44 9.84
CA TYR A 121 -0.25 3.07 10.34
C TYR A 121 1.18 2.53 10.29
N ALA A 122 1.89 2.78 9.18
CA ALA A 122 3.27 2.37 9.01
C ALA A 122 4.20 3.02 10.05
N ILE A 123 4.00 4.32 10.33
CA ILE A 123 4.73 5.07 11.35
C ILE A 123 4.44 4.50 12.74
N LEU A 124 3.16 4.26 13.06
CA LEU A 124 2.78 3.66 14.35
C LEU A 124 3.43 2.30 14.55
N PHE A 125 3.56 1.50 13.50
CA PHE A 125 4.25 0.22 13.57
C PHE A 125 5.75 0.37 13.84
N PHE A 126 6.43 1.31 13.19
CA PHE A 126 7.83 1.60 13.51
C PHE A 126 8.03 2.09 14.94
N LEU A 127 7.16 2.99 15.42
CA LEU A 127 7.19 3.48 16.80
C LEU A 127 6.90 2.38 17.83
N GLN A 128 6.06 1.39 17.47
CA GLN A 128 5.84 0.23 18.33
C GLN A 128 7.10 -0.62 18.44
N LEU A 129 7.79 -0.88 17.32
CA LEU A 129 8.99 -1.71 17.31
C LEU A 129 10.14 -1.08 18.12
N THR A 130 10.27 0.24 18.13
CA THR A 130 11.31 0.92 18.93
C THR A 130 11.02 0.94 20.43
N ARG A 131 9.77 0.69 20.83
CA ARG A 131 9.32 0.69 22.24
C ARG A 131 9.02 -0.70 22.78
N ASP A 132 9.28 -1.76 22.01
CA ASP A 132 8.96 -3.13 22.41
C ASP A 132 10.03 -3.66 23.37
N GLU A 133 9.74 -3.61 24.67
CA GLU A 133 10.63 -4.05 25.75
C GLU A 133 11.13 -5.47 25.55
N ASN A 134 10.27 -6.40 25.06
CA ASN A 134 10.67 -7.78 24.80
C ASN A 134 11.76 -7.89 23.74
N LEU A 135 11.71 -7.07 22.68
CA LEU A 135 12.74 -7.07 21.63
C LEU A 135 14.06 -6.52 22.16
N ILE A 136 13.98 -5.50 23.01
CA ILE A 136 15.13 -4.86 23.65
C ILE A 136 15.79 -5.85 24.63
N GLU A 137 15.00 -6.50 25.49
CA GLU A 137 15.45 -7.47 26.48
C GLU A 137 16.06 -8.72 25.85
N GLN A 138 15.43 -9.25 24.79
CA GLN A 138 15.94 -10.44 24.09
C GLN A 138 17.05 -10.13 23.08
N SER A 139 17.47 -8.86 22.96
CA SER A 139 18.45 -8.39 21.97
C SER A 139 18.13 -8.84 20.54
N ILE A 140 16.83 -9.00 20.23
CA ILE A 140 16.38 -9.37 18.90
C ILE A 140 16.48 -8.13 18.02
N PHE A 141 17.43 -8.14 17.08
CA PHE A 141 17.54 -7.06 16.12
C PHE A 141 16.23 -6.89 15.34
N ILE A 142 15.67 -5.69 15.33
CA ILE A 142 14.42 -5.37 14.61
C ILE A 142 14.50 -5.79 13.13
N ASN A 143 15.69 -5.69 12.53
CA ASN A 143 15.98 -6.10 11.15
C ASN A 143 15.94 -7.62 10.91
N SER A 144 15.77 -8.43 11.95
CA SER A 144 15.56 -9.88 11.83
C SER A 144 14.11 -10.23 11.54
N LEU A 145 13.17 -9.33 11.88
CA LEU A 145 11.73 -9.55 11.75
C LEU A 145 11.29 -9.37 10.28
N PRO A 146 10.65 -10.39 9.66
CA PRO A 146 10.11 -10.24 8.30
C PRO A 146 9.12 -9.08 8.14
N VAL A 147 8.28 -8.87 9.15
CA VAL A 147 7.24 -7.83 9.17
C VAL A 147 7.81 -6.41 9.15
N PHE A 148 9.03 -6.21 9.69
CA PHE A 148 9.73 -4.92 9.60
C PHE A 148 10.02 -4.57 8.14
N TRP A 149 10.56 -5.52 7.38
CA TRP A 149 10.91 -5.31 5.98
C TRP A 149 9.67 -5.11 5.09
N PHE A 150 8.59 -5.84 5.36
CA PHE A 150 7.31 -5.61 4.67
C PHE A 150 6.75 -4.21 4.97
N ASN A 151 6.77 -3.78 6.23
CA ASN A 151 6.31 -2.43 6.58
C ASN A 151 7.18 -1.34 5.93
N ALA A 152 8.50 -1.52 5.90
CA ALA A 152 9.41 -0.57 5.26
C ALA A 152 9.15 -0.45 3.76
N GLY A 153 8.94 -1.57 3.06
CA GLY A 153 8.58 -1.54 1.64
C GLY A 153 7.27 -0.81 1.38
N LEU A 154 6.24 -1.11 2.18
CA LEU A 154 4.94 -0.43 2.10
C LEU A 154 5.07 1.07 2.37
N PHE A 155 5.82 1.46 3.41
CA PHE A 155 6.00 2.86 3.78
C PHE A 155 6.66 3.68 2.68
N VAL A 156 7.73 3.17 2.07
CA VAL A 156 8.46 3.86 1.00
C VAL A 156 7.56 4.04 -0.23
N GLU A 157 6.84 3.00 -0.65
CA GLU A 157 5.90 3.08 -1.76
C GLU A 157 4.78 4.09 -1.48
N MET A 158 4.15 4.03 -0.29
CA MET A 158 3.05 4.92 0.07
C MET A 158 3.47 6.39 0.08
N CYS A 159 4.67 6.71 0.58
CA CYS A 159 5.18 8.08 0.59
C CYS A 159 5.34 8.63 -0.83
N CYS A 160 5.89 7.84 -1.75
CA CYS A 160 6.06 8.28 -3.14
C CYS A 160 4.72 8.32 -3.90
N SER A 161 3.85 7.33 -3.68
CA SER A 161 2.49 7.30 -4.24
C SER A 161 1.63 8.46 -3.74
N PHE A 162 1.81 8.92 -2.50
CA PHE A 162 1.15 10.13 -2.00
C PHE A 162 1.50 11.35 -2.85
N MET A 163 2.78 11.56 -3.15
CA MET A 163 3.24 12.68 -3.98
C MET A 163 2.71 12.60 -5.41
N LEU A 164 2.65 11.39 -5.99
CA LEU A 164 2.07 11.16 -7.31
C LEU A 164 0.57 11.50 -7.34
N ASN A 165 -0.18 10.99 -6.36
CA ASN A 165 -1.62 11.25 -6.26
C ASN A 165 -1.91 12.74 -6.05
N LEU A 166 -1.12 13.43 -5.24
CA LEU A 166 -1.22 14.88 -5.05
C LEU A 166 -0.97 15.64 -6.36
N SER A 167 0.09 15.26 -7.09
CA SER A 167 0.41 15.88 -8.39
C SER A 167 -0.70 15.66 -9.41
N TYR A 168 -1.30 14.45 -9.44
CA TYR A 168 -2.43 14.14 -10.30
C TYR A 168 -3.67 14.98 -9.92
N ASN A 169 -3.97 15.12 -8.63
CA ASN A 169 -5.06 15.95 -8.14
C ASN A 169 -4.91 17.41 -8.61
N MET A 170 -3.70 17.98 -8.49
CA MET A 170 -3.43 19.34 -8.96
C MET A 170 -3.66 19.50 -10.46
N ILE A 171 -3.27 18.52 -11.28
CA ILE A 171 -3.55 18.52 -12.73
C ILE A 171 -5.05 18.44 -13.01
N GLN A 172 -5.79 17.60 -12.28
CA GLN A 172 -7.23 17.46 -12.46
C GLN A 172 -7.98 18.78 -12.15
N GLN A 173 -7.52 19.53 -11.15
CA GLN A 173 -8.16 20.79 -10.74
C GLN A 173 -7.77 21.99 -11.61
N ALA A 174 -6.47 22.13 -11.92
CA ALA A 174 -5.93 23.31 -12.62
C ALA A 174 -5.76 23.13 -14.13
N GLY A 175 -5.97 21.91 -14.65
CA GLY A 175 -5.68 21.54 -16.03
C GLY A 175 -4.20 21.22 -16.28
N PRO A 176 -3.85 20.70 -17.48
CA PRO A 176 -2.51 20.27 -17.81
C PRO A 176 -1.60 21.48 -18.12
N GLN A 177 -1.04 22.09 -17.08
CA GLN A 177 0.03 23.09 -17.21
C GLN A 177 1.40 22.40 -17.28
N GLU A 178 2.34 22.97 -18.03
CA GLU A 178 3.67 22.37 -18.24
C GLU A 178 4.38 22.03 -16.94
N VAL A 179 4.35 22.94 -15.96
CA VAL A 179 4.94 22.75 -14.63
C VAL A 179 4.32 21.55 -13.91
N LEU A 180 2.99 21.45 -13.91
CA LEU A 180 2.27 20.36 -13.23
C LEU A 180 2.52 19.01 -13.92
N VAL A 181 2.55 18.99 -15.25
CA VAL A 181 2.89 17.78 -16.02
C VAL A 181 4.32 17.32 -15.71
N ASN A 182 5.27 18.24 -15.59
CA ASN A 182 6.64 17.91 -15.20
C ASN A 182 6.71 17.39 -13.75
N MET A 183 5.97 17.98 -12.81
CA MET A 183 5.86 17.47 -11.44
C MET A 183 5.29 16.05 -11.41
N TYR A 184 4.24 15.77 -12.20
CA TYR A 184 3.68 14.43 -12.34
C TYR A 184 4.70 13.43 -12.90
N ARG A 185 5.47 13.80 -13.93
CA ARG A 185 6.52 12.93 -14.50
C ARG A 185 7.59 12.57 -13.47
N ILE A 186 8.04 13.55 -12.68
CA ILE A 186 9.03 13.36 -11.62
C ILE A 186 8.48 12.45 -10.52
N THR A 187 7.29 12.74 -10.02
CA THR A 187 6.66 11.93 -8.96
C THR A 187 6.30 10.52 -9.43
N ALA A 188 5.95 10.34 -10.71
CA ALA A 188 5.76 9.03 -11.31
C ALA A 188 7.07 8.23 -11.36
N ALA A 189 8.18 8.86 -11.74
CA ALA A 189 9.50 8.23 -11.72
C ALA A 189 9.93 7.83 -10.29
N LEU A 190 9.72 8.71 -9.31
CA LEU A 190 9.97 8.39 -7.90
C LEU A 190 9.12 7.22 -7.41
N THR A 191 7.85 7.17 -7.80
CA THR A 191 6.95 6.07 -7.47
C THR A 191 7.51 4.76 -8.04
N TRP A 192 7.93 4.73 -9.31
CA TRP A 192 8.57 3.54 -9.89
C TRP A 192 9.81 3.08 -9.14
N ILE A 193 10.70 4.01 -8.76
CA ILE A 193 11.87 3.71 -7.93
C ILE A 193 11.45 3.13 -6.57
N ALA A 194 10.43 3.72 -5.94
CA ALA A 194 9.90 3.25 -4.67
C ALA A 194 9.33 1.83 -4.76
N GLY A 195 8.67 1.47 -5.87
CA GLY A 195 8.22 0.10 -6.10
C GLY A 195 9.39 -0.88 -6.24
N ILE A 196 10.48 -0.50 -6.91
CA ILE A 196 11.70 -1.31 -6.96
C ILE A 196 12.25 -1.53 -5.54
N ILE A 197 12.36 -0.46 -4.75
CA ILE A 197 12.83 -0.53 -3.36
C ILE A 197 11.91 -1.43 -2.53
N GLN A 198 10.59 -1.26 -2.64
CA GLN A 198 9.61 -2.11 -1.97
C GLN A 198 9.84 -3.58 -2.29
N VAL A 199 10.17 -3.90 -3.55
CA VAL A 199 10.46 -5.26 -3.96
C VAL A 199 11.69 -5.85 -3.31
N PHE A 200 12.78 -5.10 -3.28
CA PHE A 200 13.97 -5.52 -2.56
C PHE A 200 13.68 -5.76 -1.07
N LEU A 201 12.94 -4.86 -0.43
CA LEU A 201 12.58 -4.99 0.98
C LEU A 201 11.68 -6.21 1.23
N PHE A 202 10.68 -6.44 0.38
CA PHE A 202 9.81 -7.62 0.48
C PHE A 202 10.60 -8.92 0.28
N TYR A 203 11.53 -8.93 -0.66
CA TYR A 203 12.40 -10.08 -0.88
C TYR A 203 13.29 -10.37 0.34
N ILE A 204 13.87 -9.34 0.96
CA ILE A 204 14.64 -9.49 2.21
C ILE A 204 13.74 -10.06 3.32
N GLY A 205 12.54 -9.51 3.49
CA GLY A 205 11.56 -10.02 4.46
C GLY A 205 11.24 -11.51 4.23
N LEU A 206 11.06 -11.92 2.98
CA LEU A 206 10.83 -13.31 2.61
C LEU A 206 12.02 -14.22 2.94
N GLN A 207 13.25 -13.76 2.71
CA GLN A 207 14.45 -14.52 3.08
C GLN A 207 14.55 -14.74 4.60
N LYS A 208 14.14 -13.76 5.42
CA LYS A 208 14.11 -13.90 6.88
C LYS A 208 13.12 -14.97 7.35
N ILE A 209 12.00 -15.14 6.64
CA ILE A 209 11.03 -16.23 6.92
C ILE A 209 11.67 -17.59 6.70
N LYS A 210 12.40 -17.77 5.59
CA LYS A 210 13.05 -19.05 5.27
C LYS A 210 14.14 -19.40 6.27
N LYS A 211 14.96 -18.43 6.68
CA LYS A 211 16.04 -18.64 7.65
C LYS A 211 15.55 -18.96 9.06
N ALA A 212 14.38 -18.48 9.47
CA ALA A 212 13.84 -18.75 10.80
C ALA A 212 13.26 -20.17 10.96
N LYS A 213 13.11 -20.94 9.87
CA LYS A 213 12.56 -22.31 9.87
C LYS A 213 13.55 -23.37 9.38
N ALA A 214 14.74 -22.97 8.94
CA ALA A 214 15.86 -23.84 8.58
C ALA A 214 16.77 -24.00 9.81
#